data_AF-A0A7X3FFA2-F1
#
_entry.id   AF-A0A7X3FFA2-F1
#
_cell.length_a   1.000
_cell.length_b   1.000
_cell.length_c   1.000
_cell.angle_alpha   90.00
_cell.angle_beta   90.00
_cell.angle_gamma   90.00
#
_symmetry.space_group_name_H-M   'P 1'
#
loop_
_entity.id
_entity.type
_entity.pdbx_description
1 polymer ?
#
loop_
_entity_poly.entity_id
_entity_poly.type
_entity_poly.pdbx_seq_one_letter_code
_entity_poly.pdbx_strand_id
1 'polypeptide(L)'
;MNIEEKLLAIVQDMMLSKGPDPQLTISRTTSFRDELGFDSFDLAELTVRIEDLYQVDIFEQDNRVDTVDQVIERIQVHGSVG
;
A
#
# COMPACT_ATOMS: atom_id res chain seq x y z
N MET A 1 -9.62 12.20 -5.54
CA MET A 1 -8.62 11.14 -5.34
C MET A 1 -9.20 10.12 -4.38
N ASN A 2 -9.49 8.94 -4.91
CA ASN A 2 -9.97 7.82 -4.12
C ASN A 2 -8.80 7.17 -3.36
N ILE A 3 -9.12 6.32 -2.37
CA ILE A 3 -8.11 5.60 -1.57
C ILE A 3 -7.15 4.84 -2.47
N GLU A 4 -7.69 4.16 -3.50
CA GLU A 4 -6.91 3.46 -4.51
C GLU A 4 -5.90 4.37 -5.21
N GLU A 5 -6.32 5.52 -5.73
CA GLU A 5 -5.42 6.42 -6.46
C GLU A 5 -4.28 6.92 -5.56
N LYS A 6 -4.58 7.24 -4.30
CA LYS A 6 -3.57 7.65 -3.33
C LYS A 6 -2.60 6.51 -3.01
N LEU A 7 -3.12 5.30 -2.83
CA LEU A 7 -2.29 4.14 -2.55
C LEU A 7 -1.37 3.80 -3.73
N LEU A 8 -1.93 3.76 -4.95
CA LEU A 8 -1.16 3.56 -6.18
C LEU A 8 -0.07 4.63 -6.34
N ALA A 9 -0.39 5.90 -6.04
CA ALA A 9 0.60 6.97 -6.10
C ALA A 9 1.75 6.77 -5.10
N ILE A 10 1.46 6.34 -3.86
CA ILE A 10 2.50 6.05 -2.85
C ILE A 10 3.39 4.89 -3.32
N VAL A 11 2.77 3.81 -3.76
CA VAL A 11 3.49 2.60 -4.19
C VAL A 11 4.33 2.90 -5.42
N GLN A 12 3.79 3.68 -6.35
CA GLN A 12 4.51 4.12 -7.54
C GLN A 12 5.67 5.06 -7.19
N ASP A 13 5.51 5.97 -6.24
CA ASP A 13 6.59 6.81 -5.73
C ASP A 13 7.73 5.97 -5.12
N MET A 14 7.39 5.00 -4.27
CA MET A 14 8.37 4.06 -3.70
C MET A 14 9.10 3.27 -4.80
N MET A 15 8.36 2.81 -5.80
CA MET A 15 8.95 2.09 -6.95
C MET A 15 9.84 2.98 -7.79
N LEU A 16 9.42 4.20 -8.10
CA LEU A 16 10.27 5.19 -8.79
C LEU A 16 11.57 5.45 -8.02
N SER A 17 11.49 5.48 -6.69
CA SER A 17 12.65 5.66 -5.81
C SER A 17 13.62 4.48 -5.85
N LYS A 18 13.13 3.26 -6.09
CA LYS A 18 13.96 2.05 -6.29
C LYS A 18 14.48 1.90 -7.73
N GLY A 19 13.67 2.27 -8.71
CA GLY A 19 14.00 2.18 -10.12
C GLY A 19 12.75 2.36 -10.99
N PRO A 20 12.77 3.23 -12.01
CA PRO A 20 11.64 3.40 -12.90
C PRO A 20 11.44 2.14 -13.73
N ASP A 21 10.42 1.34 -13.40
CA ASP A 21 9.96 0.24 -14.24
C ASP A 21 8.68 0.65 -14.99
N PRO A 22 8.79 0.98 -16.29
CA PRO A 22 7.64 1.40 -17.09
C PRO A 22 6.70 0.25 -17.47
N GLN A 23 7.06 -1.00 -17.19
CA GLN A 23 6.24 -2.19 -17.47
C GLN A 23 5.46 -2.65 -16.23
N LEU A 24 5.82 -2.16 -15.05
CA LEU A 24 5.17 -2.50 -13.79
C LEU A 24 3.76 -1.92 -13.72
N THR A 25 2.77 -2.79 -13.96
CA THR A 25 1.35 -2.43 -13.88
C THR A 25 0.84 -2.79 -12.49
N ILE A 26 0.68 -1.78 -11.64
CA ILE A 26 0.13 -1.97 -10.29
C ILE A 26 -1.39 -2.02 -10.37
N SER A 27 -1.96 -3.15 -9.95
CA SER A 27 -3.39 -3.42 -9.86
C SER A 27 -3.78 -3.77 -8.42
N ARG A 28 -5.08 -3.82 -8.14
CA ARG A 28 -5.61 -4.24 -6.83
C ARG A 28 -5.07 -5.60 -6.36
N THR A 29 -4.93 -6.52 -7.30
CA THR A 29 -4.43 -7.88 -7.05
C THR A 29 -2.91 -7.99 -7.02
N THR A 30 -2.19 -6.89 -7.28
CA THR A 30 -0.72 -6.90 -7.29
C THR A 30 -0.20 -7.12 -5.88
N SER A 31 0.73 -8.07 -5.75
CA SER A 31 1.37 -8.40 -4.49
C SER A 31 2.56 -7.50 -4.22
N PHE A 32 2.62 -6.86 -3.05
CA PHE A 32 3.74 -6.03 -2.64
C PHE A 32 5.05 -6.81 -2.60
N ARG A 33 5.05 -8.02 -2.05
CA ARG A 33 6.28 -8.82 -1.93
C ARG A 33 6.65 -9.51 -3.24
N ASP A 34 5.68 -10.18 -3.85
CA ASP A 34 5.94 -11.06 -5.01
C ASP A 34 6.14 -10.26 -6.31
N GLU A 35 5.30 -9.25 -6.57
CA GLU A 35 5.34 -8.47 -7.80
C GLU A 35 6.20 -7.22 -7.66
N LEU A 36 6.06 -6.49 -6.54
CA LEU A 36 6.77 -5.23 -6.32
C LEU A 36 8.13 -5.41 -5.62
N GLY A 37 8.42 -6.60 -5.08
CA GLY A 37 9.65 -6.86 -4.34
C GLY A 37 9.80 -5.98 -3.09
N PHE A 38 8.69 -5.66 -2.41
CA PHE A 38 8.71 -4.90 -1.17
C PHE A 38 9.22 -5.77 -0.03
N ASP A 39 10.28 -5.29 0.61
CA ASP A 39 10.83 -5.89 1.82
C ASP A 39 10.15 -5.32 3.07
N SER A 40 10.48 -5.86 4.24
CA SER A 40 9.96 -5.35 5.52
C SER A 40 10.17 -3.85 5.72
N PHE A 41 11.23 -3.28 5.15
CA PHE A 41 11.50 -1.85 5.20
C PHE A 41 10.51 -1.03 4.36
N ASP A 42 10.24 -1.47 3.13
CA ASP A 42 9.28 -0.82 2.25
C ASP A 42 7.87 -0.89 2.83
N LEU A 43 7.50 -2.06 3.35
CA LEU A 43 6.19 -2.24 3.96
C LEU A 43 6.02 -1.32 5.17
N ALA A 44 7.05 -1.16 6.01
CA ALA A 44 7.02 -0.22 7.12
C ALA A 44 6.86 1.24 6.63
N GLU A 45 7.55 1.64 5.56
CA GLU A 45 7.37 2.98 4.98
C GLU A 45 5.95 3.16 4.42
N LEU A 46 5.41 2.14 3.73
CA LEU A 46 4.05 2.14 3.22
C LEU A 46 3.04 2.33 4.36
N THR A 47 3.21 1.60 5.47
CA THR A 47 2.37 1.75 6.68
C THR A 47 2.42 3.18 7.20
N VAL A 48 3.62 3.72 7.42
CA VAL A 48 3.79 5.07 7.96
C VAL A 48 3.11 6.13 7.08
N ARG A 49 3.24 6.01 5.75
CA ARG A 49 2.58 6.93 4.81
C ARG A 49 1.06 6.80 4.87
N ILE A 50 0.53 5.58 5.03
CA ILE A 50 -0.92 5.35 5.15
C ILE A 50 -1.43 5.85 6.50
N GLU A 51 -0.73 5.57 7.59
CA GLU A 51 -1.05 6.07 8.93
C GLU A 51 -1.03 7.60 9.00
N ASP A 52 -0.06 8.26 8.35
CA ASP A 52 -0.03 9.73 8.29
C ASP A 52 -1.25 10.31 7.55
N LEU A 53 -1.68 9.64 6.47
CA LEU A 53 -2.78 10.12 5.62
C LEU A 53 -4.18 9.76 6.12
N TYR A 54 -4.33 8.58 6.72
CA TYR A 54 -5.62 7.99 7.08
C TYR A 54 -5.74 7.63 8.56
N GLN A 55 -4.64 7.67 9.32
CA GLN A 55 -4.58 7.21 10.71
C GLN A 55 -5.05 5.76 10.88
N VAL A 56 -4.75 4.93 9.87
CA VAL A 56 -5.06 3.50 9.83
C VAL A 56 -3.76 2.72 9.78
N ASP A 57 -3.51 1.90 10.79
CA ASP A 57 -2.47 0.90 10.74
C ASP A 57 -2.97 -0.32 9.93
N ILE A 58 -2.27 -0.63 8.84
CA ILE A 58 -2.65 -1.71 7.92
C ILE A 58 -1.93 -3.03 8.25
N PHE A 59 -0.96 -3.05 9.18
CA PHE A 59 -0.16 -4.22 9.53
C PHE A 59 -0.37 -4.72 10.97
N GLU A 60 -1.28 -4.12 11.75
CA GLU A 60 -1.50 -4.54 13.13
C GLU A 60 -2.08 -5.97 13.26
N GLN A 61 -1.46 -6.69 14.21
CA GLN A 61 -1.87 -7.91 14.94
C GLN A 61 -1.78 -9.28 14.26
N ASP A 62 -2.27 -9.52 13.04
CA ASP A 62 -2.16 -10.88 12.40
C ASP A 62 -2.51 -10.89 10.91
N ASN A 63 -2.96 -9.75 10.39
CA ASN A 63 -3.58 -9.67 9.08
C ASN A 63 -2.51 -9.38 8.03
N ARG A 64 -1.98 -10.43 7.42
CA ARG A 64 -0.90 -10.37 6.45
C ARG A 64 -1.33 -9.59 5.20
N VAL A 65 -1.04 -8.30 5.15
CA VAL A 65 -1.20 -7.50 3.94
C VAL A 65 -0.13 -7.92 2.94
N ASP A 66 -0.62 -8.45 1.83
CA ASP A 66 0.21 -8.90 0.71
C ASP A 66 -0.16 -8.14 -0.57
N THR A 67 -1.39 -7.62 -0.72
CA THR A 67 -1.88 -6.99 -1.96
C THR A 67 -2.50 -5.61 -1.73
N VAL A 68 -2.53 -4.79 -2.80
CA VAL A 68 -3.11 -3.44 -2.83
C VAL A 68 -4.57 -3.43 -2.37
N ASP A 69 -5.37 -4.42 -2.79
CA ASP A 69 -6.79 -4.54 -2.42
C ASP A 69 -6.99 -4.67 -0.90
N GLN A 70 -6.16 -5.48 -0.24
CA GLN A 70 -6.26 -5.67 1.21
C GLN A 70 -6.00 -4.36 1.98
N VAL A 71 -5.07 -3.55 1.50
CA VAL A 71 -4.80 -2.23 2.07
C VAL A 71 -6.01 -1.31 1.91
N ILE A 72 -6.58 -1.25 0.70
CA ILE A 72 -7.76 -0.43 0.41
C ILE A 72 -8.91 -0.85 1.33
N GLU A 73 -9.15 -2.16 1.48
CA GLU A 73 -10.17 -2.69 2.38
C GLU A 73 -9.92 -2.26 3.83
N ARG A 74 -8.69 -2.38 4.35
CA ARG A 74 -8.36 -1.94 5.71
C ARG A 74 -8.67 -0.46 5.90
N ILE A 75 -8.27 0.39 4.96
CA ILE A 75 -8.52 1.84 5.01
C ILE A 75 -10.02 2.13 4.92
N GLN A 76 -10.78 1.41 4.09
CA GLN A 76 -12.23 1.60 4.00
C GLN A 76 -12.96 1.16 5.28
N VAL A 77 -12.56 0.03 5.86
CA VAL A 77 -13.16 -0.50 7.09
C VAL A 77 -12.88 0.41 8.28
N HIS A 78 -11.64 0.85 8.46
CA HIS A 78 -11.24 1.68 9.61
C HIS A 78 -11.46 3.18 9.39
N GLY A 79 -11.39 3.65 8.14
CA GLY A 79 -11.63 5.04 7.76
C GLY A 79 -13.12 5.42 7.64
N SER A 80 -14.05 4.46 7.75
CA SER A 80 -15.50 4.73 7.80
C SER A 80 -16.03 4.99 9.22
N VAL A 81 -15.15 5.13 10.22
CA VAL A 81 -15.57 5.56 11.56
C VAL A 81 -15.68 7.08 11.58
N GLY A 82 -16.79 7.59 11.04
CA GLY A 82 -17.24 8.98 11.11
C GLY A 82 -18.74 9.02 11.36
#